data_AF-A0A923ELP8-F1
#
_entry.id   AF-A0A923ELP8-F1
#
_cell.length_a   1.000
_cell.length_b   1.000
_cell.length_c   1.000
_cell.angle_alpha   90.00
_cell.angle_beta   90.00
_cell.angle_gamma   90.00
#
_symmetry.space_group_name_H-M   'P 1'
#
loop_
_entity.id
_entity.type
_entity.pdbx_description
1 polymer ?
#
loop_
_entity_poly.entity_id
_entity_poly.type
_entity_poly.pdbx_seq_one_letter_code
_entity_poly.pdbx_strand_id
1 'polypeptide(L)'
;MKPSKITHRSLMLVIVLVLMALPSTVTGNAKGERLRQTMADISLLNSQMAQRKTDAAGIRDSLSTRLEEIKTEALRELREKGIRTEADALGNPRLLYDLKLMAEIQAYIDRYTEKMGYYRVACDRLSYLYQQADDDLKIVSTLSGMKIGELISQAEKILEAYLPDAQTIAIQPDTLTIEPPEKIWKTFSKGR
;
A
#
# COMPACT_ATOMS: atom_id res chain seq x y z
N MET A 1 -24.84 -16.74 -82.41
CA MET A 1 -24.70 -17.03 -80.95
C MET A 1 -23.23 -16.96 -80.56
N LYS A 2 -22.90 -16.13 -79.57
CA LYS A 2 -21.61 -16.04 -78.87
C LYS A 2 -21.58 -17.13 -77.77
N PRO A 3 -20.41 -17.61 -77.33
CA PRO A 3 -19.74 -16.98 -76.17
C PRO A 3 -18.22 -16.86 -76.38
N SER A 4 -17.64 -15.67 -76.22
CA SER A 4 -17.10 -15.08 -74.98
C SER A 4 -15.86 -15.79 -74.44
N LYS A 5 -14.69 -15.32 -74.89
CA LYS A 5 -13.37 -15.65 -74.33
C LYS A 5 -13.22 -14.86 -73.02
N ILE A 6 -13.30 -15.56 -71.89
CA ILE A 6 -13.01 -14.97 -70.58
C ILE A 6 -11.51 -15.12 -70.32
N THR A 7 -10.87 -13.97 -70.15
CA THR A 7 -9.45 -13.74 -69.88
C THR A 7 -9.04 -14.22 -68.48
N HIS A 8 -8.15 -15.21 -68.41
CA HIS A 8 -7.54 -15.74 -67.17
C HIS A 8 -6.69 -14.72 -66.37
N ARG A 9 -6.47 -13.49 -66.88
CA ARG A 9 -5.74 -12.43 -66.19
C ARG A 9 -6.54 -11.69 -65.11
N SER A 10 -7.86 -11.84 -65.07
CA SER A 10 -8.72 -11.09 -64.12
C SER A 10 -9.08 -11.86 -62.85
N LEU A 11 -8.81 -13.18 -62.77
CA LEU A 11 -9.13 -13.98 -61.58
C LEU A 11 -8.03 -13.92 -60.50
N MET A 12 -6.78 -13.65 -60.91
CA MET A 12 -5.63 -13.55 -60.01
C MET A 12 -5.57 -12.22 -59.22
N LEU A 13 -6.30 -11.19 -59.64
CA LEU A 13 -6.33 -9.89 -58.96
C LEU A 13 -7.34 -9.83 -57.81
N VAL A 14 -8.32 -10.73 -57.76
CA VAL A 14 -9.33 -10.76 -56.69
C VAL A 14 -8.83 -11.48 -55.44
N ILE A 15 -7.90 -12.44 -55.58
CA ILE A 15 -7.34 -13.17 -54.42
C ILE A 15 -6.30 -12.33 -53.66
N VAL A 16 -5.65 -11.36 -54.31
CA VAL A 16 -4.70 -10.45 -53.64
C VAL A 16 -5.40 -9.27 -52.94
N LEU A 17 -6.62 -8.89 -53.37
CA LEU A 17 -7.39 -7.80 -52.75
C LEU A 17 -8.27 -8.23 -51.58
N VAL A 18 -8.50 -9.53 -51.39
CA VAL A 18 -9.24 -10.06 -50.22
C VAL A 18 -8.35 -10.24 -48.98
N LEU A 19 -7.01 -10.18 -49.12
CA LEU A 19 -6.09 -10.25 -47.98
C LEU A 19 -5.90 -8.93 -47.21
N MET A 20 -6.42 -7.80 -47.70
CA MET A 20 -6.36 -6.50 -46.99
C MET A 20 -7.63 -6.12 -46.23
N ALA A 21 -8.61 -7.02 -46.16
CA ALA A 21 -9.80 -6.86 -45.32
C ALA A 21 -9.73 -7.79 -44.10
N LEU A 22 -8.59 -7.84 -43.41
CA LEU A 22 -8.60 -8.27 -42.01
C LEU A 22 -8.96 -7.04 -41.17
N PRO A 23 -10.15 -7.01 -40.53
CA PRO A 23 -10.43 -5.97 -39.56
C PRO A 23 -9.39 -6.05 -38.45
N SER A 24 -9.01 -4.88 -37.94
CA SER A 24 -8.00 -4.62 -36.91
C SER A 24 -8.26 -5.35 -35.58
N THR A 25 -8.13 -6.68 -35.54
CA THR A 25 -8.33 -7.49 -34.33
C THR A 25 -7.07 -7.58 -33.46
N VAL A 26 -5.91 -7.15 -33.99
CA VAL A 26 -4.61 -7.24 -33.31
C VAL A 26 -4.48 -6.24 -32.14
N THR A 27 -5.09 -5.05 -32.24
CA THR A 27 -4.98 -4.00 -31.21
C THR A 27 -5.89 -4.21 -30.00
N GLY A 28 -7.05 -4.85 -30.18
CA GLY A 28 -7.97 -5.21 -29.08
C GLY A 28 -7.37 -6.26 -28.15
N ASN A 29 -6.67 -7.25 -28.73
CA ASN A 29 -6.03 -8.32 -27.97
C ASN A 29 -4.84 -7.80 -27.12
N ALA A 30 -4.04 -6.88 -27.67
CA ALA A 30 -2.90 -6.29 -26.97
C ALA A 30 -3.29 -5.44 -25.74
N LYS A 31 -4.39 -4.67 -25.82
CA LYS A 31 -4.88 -3.86 -24.70
C LYS A 31 -5.51 -4.72 -23.60
N GLY A 32 -6.25 -5.76 -23.95
CA GLY A 32 -6.77 -6.73 -22.99
C GLY A 32 -5.65 -7.46 -22.26
N GLU A 33 -4.59 -7.85 -22.97
CA GLU A 33 -3.42 -8.48 -22.36
C GLU A 33 -2.66 -7.53 -21.43
N ARG A 34 -2.47 -6.27 -21.84
CA ARG A 34 -1.89 -5.26 -20.96
C ARG A 34 -2.72 -5.04 -19.69
N LEU A 35 -4.05 -5.02 -19.81
CA LEU A 35 -4.94 -4.90 -18.65
C LEU A 35 -4.80 -6.09 -17.69
N ARG A 36 -4.69 -7.32 -18.21
CA ARG A 36 -4.42 -8.51 -17.37
C ARG A 36 -3.08 -8.42 -16.66
N GLN A 37 -2.03 -7.95 -17.35
CA GLN A 37 -0.73 -7.72 -16.72
C GLN A 37 -0.85 -6.69 -15.60
N THR A 38 -1.52 -5.56 -15.84
CA THR A 38 -1.77 -4.54 -14.83
C THR A 38 -2.55 -5.10 -13.63
N MET A 39 -3.52 -5.98 -13.84
CA MET A 39 -4.24 -6.66 -12.75
C MET A 39 -3.33 -7.57 -11.92
N ALA A 40 -2.38 -8.26 -12.56
CA ALA A 40 -1.38 -9.06 -11.85
C ALA A 40 -0.46 -8.16 -10.99
N ASP A 41 -0.02 -7.02 -11.52
CA ASP A 41 0.79 -6.04 -10.79
C ASP A 41 0.01 -5.45 -9.60
N ILE A 42 -1.27 -5.13 -9.78
CA ILE A 42 -2.17 -4.69 -8.70
C ILE A 42 -2.28 -5.75 -7.61
N SER A 43 -2.48 -7.02 -7.99
CA SER A 43 -2.61 -8.12 -7.04
C SER A 43 -1.34 -8.32 -6.21
N LEU A 44 -0.18 -8.29 -6.88
CA LEU A 44 1.13 -8.38 -6.23
C LEU A 44 1.34 -7.23 -5.25
N LEU A 45 1.10 -5.99 -5.69
CA LEU A 45 1.28 -4.82 -4.82
C LEU A 45 0.31 -4.83 -3.65
N ASN A 46 -0.93 -5.28 -3.86
CA ASN A 46 -1.92 -5.42 -2.79
C ASN A 46 -1.48 -6.43 -1.73
N SER A 47 -0.94 -7.58 -2.15
CA SER A 47 -0.36 -8.57 -1.24
C SER A 47 0.82 -7.99 -0.46
N GLN A 48 1.70 -7.22 -1.11
CA GLN A 48 2.80 -6.54 -0.44
C GLN A 48 2.30 -5.53 0.60
N MET A 49 1.33 -4.67 0.26
CA MET A 49 0.73 -3.71 1.19
C MET A 49 0.07 -4.41 2.39
N ALA A 50 -0.64 -5.52 2.15
CA ALA A 50 -1.24 -6.32 3.21
C ALA A 50 -0.17 -6.92 4.14
N GLN A 51 0.94 -7.41 3.59
CA GLN A 51 2.06 -7.89 4.39
C GLN A 51 2.71 -6.75 5.20
N ARG A 52 2.96 -5.57 4.59
CA ARG A 52 3.52 -4.41 5.29
C ARG A 52 2.63 -3.98 6.47
N LYS A 53 1.30 -4.02 6.30
CA LYS A 53 0.34 -3.75 7.38
C LYS A 53 0.47 -4.76 8.52
N THR A 54 0.57 -6.05 8.22
CA THR A 54 0.75 -7.11 9.22
C THR A 54 2.07 -6.94 9.96
N ASP A 55 3.16 -6.65 9.25
CA ASP A 55 4.48 -6.43 9.84
C ASP A 55 4.48 -5.19 10.75
N ALA A 56 3.84 -4.10 10.32
CA ALA A 56 3.67 -2.90 11.14
C ALA A 56 2.87 -3.19 12.43
N ALA A 57 1.82 -4.02 12.34
CA ALA A 57 1.06 -4.43 13.51
C ALA A 57 1.92 -5.25 14.49
N GLY A 58 2.70 -6.21 13.98
CA GLY A 58 3.60 -7.02 14.80
C GLY A 58 4.66 -6.18 15.53
N ILE A 59 5.24 -5.18 14.86
CA ILE A 59 6.22 -4.27 15.49
C ILE A 59 5.54 -3.40 16.55
N ARG A 60 4.37 -2.81 16.23
CA ARG A 60 3.58 -2.02 17.20
C ARG A 60 3.25 -2.83 18.45
N ASP A 61 2.86 -4.09 18.28
CA ASP A 61 2.49 -4.97 19.40
C ASP A 61 3.73 -5.29 20.26
N SER A 62 4.87 -5.58 19.63
CA SER A 62 6.14 -5.79 20.35
C SER A 62 6.59 -4.53 21.11
N LEU A 63 6.45 -3.34 20.51
CA LEU A 63 6.73 -2.06 21.18
C LEU A 63 5.78 -1.82 22.35
N SER A 64 4.51 -2.19 22.21
CA SER A 64 3.52 -2.07 23.30
C SER A 64 3.89 -2.98 24.48
N THR A 65 4.34 -4.21 24.21
CA THR A 65 4.86 -5.10 25.27
C THR A 65 6.06 -4.48 25.99
N ARG A 66 7.05 -3.98 25.23
CA ARG A 66 8.23 -3.32 25.82
C ARG A 66 7.86 -2.08 26.64
N LEU A 67 6.88 -1.31 26.19
CA LEU A 67 6.38 -0.15 26.93
C LEU A 67 5.83 -0.56 28.30
N GLU A 68 5.06 -1.65 28.38
CA GLU A 68 4.53 -2.15 29.65
C GLU A 68 5.61 -2.73 30.58
N GLU A 69 6.65 -3.36 30.02
CA GLU A 69 7.82 -3.80 30.79
C GLU A 69 8.54 -2.61 31.44
N ILE A 70 8.79 -1.54 30.67
CA ILE A 70 9.43 -0.33 31.17
C ILE A 70 8.55 0.38 32.21
N LYS A 71 7.23 0.42 32.00
CA LYS A 71 6.28 0.95 33.01
C LYS A 71 6.37 0.19 34.32
N THR A 72 6.42 -1.14 34.25
CA THR A 72 6.50 -2.00 35.44
C THR A 72 7.79 -1.76 36.20
N GLU A 73 8.91 -1.66 35.48
CA GLU A 73 10.23 -1.36 36.06
C GLU A 73 10.27 0.03 36.70
N ALA A 74 9.76 1.06 36.01
CA ALA A 74 9.69 2.42 36.55
C ALA A 74 8.79 2.50 37.80
N LEU A 75 7.67 1.76 37.84
CA LEU A 75 6.81 1.68 39.03
C LEU A 75 7.52 0.99 40.20
N ARG A 76 8.33 -0.03 39.93
CA ARG A 76 9.15 -0.70 40.96
C ARG A 76 10.16 0.28 41.54
N GLU A 77 10.90 0.98 40.69
CA GLU A 77 11.89 1.99 41.07
C GLU A 77 11.27 3.13 41.89
N LEU A 78 10.08 3.61 41.49
CA LEU A 78 9.32 4.61 42.25
C LEU A 78 9.01 4.15 43.68
N ARG A 79 8.54 2.91 43.84
CA ARG A 79 8.18 2.34 45.15
C ARG A 79 9.41 2.15 46.03
N GLU A 80 10.47 1.56 45.48
CA GLU A 80 11.71 1.28 46.22
C GLU A 80 12.40 2.56 46.71
N LYS A 81 12.33 3.64 45.93
CA LYS A 81 12.95 4.92 46.28
C LYS A 81 12.00 5.92 46.95
N GLY A 82 10.74 5.56 47.16
CA GLY A 82 9.75 6.43 47.80
C GLY A 82 9.45 7.72 47.02
N ILE A 83 9.65 7.71 45.70
CA ILE A 83 9.49 8.89 44.84
C ILE A 83 8.00 9.14 44.59
N ARG A 84 7.52 10.34 44.91
CA ARG A 84 6.10 10.69 44.83
C ARG A 84 5.80 11.85 43.90
N THR A 85 6.74 12.79 43.78
CA THR A 85 6.54 14.02 43.02
C THR A 85 7.17 13.95 41.63
N GLU A 86 6.69 14.81 40.71
CA GLU A 86 7.27 14.96 39.38
C GLU A 86 8.74 15.41 39.47
N ALA A 87 9.04 16.40 40.32
CA ALA A 87 10.39 16.92 40.49
C ALA A 87 11.38 15.84 40.93
N ASP A 88 10.98 14.98 41.88
CA ASP A 88 11.82 13.87 42.37
C ASP A 88 12.05 12.81 41.27
N ALA A 89 11.03 12.53 40.45
CA ALA A 89 11.13 11.57 39.36
C ALA A 89 12.03 12.07 38.23
N LEU A 90 11.89 13.33 37.84
CA LEU A 90 12.74 13.96 36.84
C LEU A 90 14.17 14.19 37.35
N GLY A 91 14.34 14.36 38.66
CA GLY A 91 15.64 14.45 39.32
C GLY A 91 16.36 13.10 39.48
N ASN A 92 15.65 11.98 39.32
CA ASN A 92 16.24 10.64 39.36
C ASN A 92 16.70 10.22 37.96
N PRO A 93 18.00 9.97 37.72
CA PRO A 93 18.51 9.65 36.38
C PRO A 93 17.89 8.41 35.73
N ARG A 94 17.56 7.38 36.53
CA ARG A 94 16.96 6.13 36.04
C ARG A 94 15.53 6.37 35.57
N LEU A 95 14.72 7.03 36.40
CA LEU A 95 13.33 7.34 36.05
C LEU A 95 13.24 8.34 34.90
N LEU A 96 14.12 9.35 34.86
CA LEU A 96 14.17 10.28 33.73
C LEU A 96 14.46 9.55 32.41
N TYR A 97 15.39 8.59 32.42
CA TYR A 97 15.67 7.75 31.26
C TYR A 97 14.45 6.91 30.86
N ASP A 98 13.82 6.23 31.82
CA ASP A 98 12.66 5.40 31.53
C ASP A 98 11.49 6.23 30.96
N LEU A 99 11.25 7.43 31.48
CA LEU A 99 10.22 8.34 30.96
C LEU A 99 10.52 8.80 29.52
N LYS A 100 11.78 9.08 29.19
CA LYS A 100 12.19 9.40 27.81
C LYS A 100 11.98 8.22 26.88
N LEU A 101 12.39 7.02 27.31
CA LEU A 101 12.25 5.81 26.53
C LEU A 101 10.77 5.45 26.30
N MET A 102 9.91 5.63 27.31
CA MET A 102 8.46 5.49 27.16
C MET A 102 7.91 6.48 26.11
N ALA A 103 8.37 7.74 26.12
CA ALA A 103 7.96 8.75 25.14
C ALA A 103 8.33 8.34 23.71
N GLU A 104 9.57 7.90 23.51
CA GLU A 104 10.08 7.44 22.22
C GLU A 104 9.28 6.24 21.71
N ILE A 105 9.06 5.23 22.55
CA ILE A 105 8.29 4.03 22.19
C ILE A 105 6.86 4.40 21.81
N GLN A 106 6.21 5.29 22.57
CA GLN A 106 4.86 5.76 22.25
C GLN A 106 4.81 6.46 20.88
N ALA A 107 5.79 7.31 20.57
CA ALA A 107 5.87 7.98 19.28
C ALA A 107 6.02 6.98 18.11
N TYR A 108 6.81 5.91 18.30
CA TYR A 108 6.91 4.84 17.30
C TYR A 108 5.62 4.03 17.18
N ILE A 109 4.95 3.69 18.28
CA ILE A 109 3.63 3.00 18.26
C ILE A 109 2.62 3.80 17.44
N ASP A 110 2.56 5.11 17.67
CA ASP A 110 1.64 6.00 16.96
C ASP A 110 1.97 6.03 15.47
N ARG A 111 3.27 6.16 15.11
CA ARG A 111 3.71 6.14 13.71
C ARG A 111 3.45 4.82 13.00
N TYR A 112 3.62 3.67 13.66
CA TYR A 112 3.25 2.38 13.09
C TYR A 112 1.74 2.27 12.90
N THR A 113 0.94 2.84 13.81
CA THR A 113 -0.52 2.89 13.68
C THR A 113 -0.94 3.74 12.47
N GLU A 114 -0.32 4.88 12.25
CA GLU A 114 -0.52 5.70 11.04
C GLU A 114 -0.18 4.92 9.76
N LYS A 115 0.97 4.22 9.74
CA LYS A 115 1.40 3.40 8.60
C LYS A 115 0.43 2.25 8.33
N MET A 116 -0.10 1.58 9.37
CA MET A 116 -1.16 0.58 9.21
C MET A 116 -2.41 1.17 8.56
N GLY A 117 -2.79 2.40 8.91
CA GLY A 117 -3.87 3.14 8.28
C GLY A 117 -3.61 3.42 6.79
N TYR A 118 -2.40 3.89 6.47
CA TYR A 118 -1.95 4.11 5.09
C TYR A 118 -2.03 2.83 4.25
N TYR A 119 -1.47 1.71 4.72
CA TYR A 119 -1.48 0.45 4.00
C TYR A 119 -2.90 -0.10 3.81
N ARG A 120 -3.80 0.10 4.78
CA ARG A 120 -5.22 -0.27 4.63
C ARG A 120 -5.85 0.49 3.46
N VAL A 121 -5.67 1.81 3.39
CA VAL A 121 -6.21 2.63 2.30
C VAL A 121 -5.62 2.21 0.95
N ALA A 122 -4.33 1.86 0.91
CA ALA A 122 -3.70 1.33 -0.30
C ALA A 122 -4.35 0.02 -0.76
N CYS A 123 -4.57 -0.94 0.16
CA CYS A 123 -5.26 -2.19 -0.14
C CYS A 123 -6.68 -1.98 -0.66
N ASP A 124 -7.45 -1.09 -0.02
CA ASP A 124 -8.83 -0.77 -0.43
C ASP A 124 -8.84 -0.22 -1.87
N ARG A 125 -7.92 0.69 -2.19
CA ARG A 125 -7.81 1.32 -3.52
C ARG A 125 -7.35 0.34 -4.60
N LEU A 126 -6.37 -0.50 -4.30
CA LEU A 126 -5.87 -1.54 -5.21
C LEU A 126 -6.95 -2.59 -5.50
N SER A 127 -7.68 -3.01 -4.47
CA SER A 127 -8.79 -3.96 -4.62
C SER A 127 -9.92 -3.39 -5.48
N TYR A 128 -10.24 -2.10 -5.30
CA TYR A 128 -11.22 -1.41 -6.15
C TYR A 128 -10.79 -1.39 -7.62
N LEU A 129 -9.53 -1.01 -7.91
CA LEU A 129 -9.01 -1.02 -9.28
C LEU A 129 -9.04 -2.41 -9.92
N TYR A 130 -8.67 -3.44 -9.15
CA TYR A 130 -8.70 -4.81 -9.62
C TYR A 130 -10.13 -5.20 -10.02
N GLN A 131 -11.12 -4.90 -9.16
CA GLN A 131 -12.51 -5.19 -9.43
C GLN A 131 -13.02 -4.46 -10.68
N GLN A 132 -12.67 -3.17 -10.82
CA GLN A 132 -13.02 -2.39 -11.99
C GLN A 132 -12.44 -3.00 -13.28
N ALA A 133 -11.17 -3.43 -13.24
CA ALA A 133 -10.52 -4.08 -14.38
C ALA A 133 -11.12 -5.44 -14.72
N ASP A 134 -11.47 -6.23 -13.72
CA ASP A 134 -12.13 -7.53 -13.91
C ASP A 134 -13.53 -7.36 -14.53
N ASP A 135 -14.32 -6.41 -14.02
CA ASP A 135 -15.66 -6.11 -14.54
C ASP A 135 -15.57 -5.59 -15.98
N ASP A 136 -14.63 -4.69 -16.26
CA ASP A 136 -14.39 -4.18 -17.62
C ASP A 136 -13.91 -5.29 -18.58
N LEU A 137 -13.09 -6.26 -18.12
CA LEU A 137 -12.70 -7.41 -18.93
C LEU A 137 -13.88 -8.35 -19.24
N LYS A 138 -14.85 -8.48 -18.34
CA LYS A 138 -16.07 -9.30 -18.58
C LYS A 138 -17.01 -8.66 -19.59
N ILE A 139 -16.95 -7.33 -19.74
CA ILE A 139 -17.83 -6.52 -20.58
C ILE A 139 -17.19 -6.23 -21.97
N VAL A 140 -16.05 -6.87 -22.30
CA VAL A 140 -15.18 -6.66 -23.49
C VAL A 140 -15.91 -6.59 -24.86
N SER A 141 -17.14 -7.08 -24.99
CA SER A 141 -17.97 -6.86 -26.18
C SER A 141 -18.47 -5.42 -26.37
N THR A 142 -18.33 -4.52 -25.38
CA THR A 142 -18.90 -3.15 -25.41
C THR A 142 -17.94 -2.03 -25.03
N LEU A 143 -16.77 -2.32 -24.49
CA LEU A 143 -15.79 -1.29 -24.13
C LEU A 143 -14.92 -0.91 -25.33
N SER A 144 -14.93 0.38 -25.67
CA SER A 144 -14.00 0.92 -26.65
C SER A 144 -12.57 0.84 -26.11
N GLY A 145 -11.59 0.61 -26.99
CA GLY A 145 -10.18 0.57 -26.60
C GLY A 145 -9.65 1.87 -25.96
N MET A 146 -10.42 2.96 -25.96
CA MET A 146 -10.13 4.20 -25.23
C MET A 146 -10.32 4.01 -23.72
N LYS A 147 -11.43 3.42 -23.28
CA LYS A 147 -11.72 3.17 -21.85
C LYS A 147 -10.72 2.22 -21.20
N ILE A 148 -10.31 1.15 -21.91
CA ILE A 148 -9.26 0.25 -21.43
C ILE A 148 -7.92 0.99 -21.24
N GLY A 149 -7.60 1.94 -22.13
CA GLY A 149 -6.39 2.75 -22.02
C GLY A 149 -6.40 3.69 -20.81
N GLU A 150 -7.55 4.32 -20.52
CA GLU A 150 -7.74 5.17 -19.35
C GLU A 150 -7.60 4.39 -18.04
N LEU A 151 -8.17 3.18 -17.98
CA LEU A 151 -8.06 2.31 -16.81
C LEU A 151 -6.61 1.86 -16.57
N ILE A 152 -5.89 1.45 -17.62
CA ILE A 152 -4.47 1.11 -17.52
C ILE A 152 -3.68 2.31 -16.97
N SER A 153 -3.91 3.51 -17.53
CA SER A 153 -3.21 4.72 -17.09
C SER A 153 -3.53 5.09 -15.63
N GLN A 154 -4.78 4.88 -15.19
CA GLN A 154 -5.17 5.13 -13.80
C GLN A 154 -4.51 4.12 -12.86
N ALA A 155 -4.47 2.86 -13.23
CA ALA A 155 -3.81 1.81 -12.47
C ALA A 155 -2.31 2.04 -12.37
N GLU A 156 -1.62 2.35 -13.47
CA GLU A 156 -0.19 2.66 -13.49
C GLU A 156 0.16 3.80 -12.54
N LYS A 157 -0.60 4.90 -12.55
CA LYS A 157 -0.41 6.02 -11.59
C LYS A 157 -0.55 5.59 -10.14
N ILE A 158 -1.49 4.69 -9.85
CA ILE A 158 -1.74 4.22 -8.48
C ILE A 158 -0.64 3.23 -8.05
N LEU A 159 -0.19 2.37 -8.96
CA LEU A 159 0.96 1.48 -8.72
C LEU A 159 2.21 2.30 -8.41
N GLU A 160 2.53 3.30 -9.25
CA GLU A 160 3.67 4.22 -9.05
C GLU A 160 3.63 4.93 -7.69
N ALA A 161 2.44 5.32 -7.22
CA ALA A 161 2.28 6.00 -5.95
C ALA A 161 2.60 5.11 -4.72
N TYR A 162 2.42 3.78 -4.84
CA TYR A 162 2.59 2.83 -3.71
C TYR A 162 3.85 1.97 -3.81
N LEU A 163 4.46 1.87 -5.00
CA LEU A 163 5.68 1.08 -5.24
C LEU A 163 6.84 1.39 -4.27
N PRO A 164 7.15 2.66 -3.93
CA PRO A 164 8.24 2.96 -3.01
C PRO A 164 8.05 2.35 -1.61
N ASP A 165 6.80 2.23 -1.15
CA ASP A 165 6.46 1.72 0.18
C ASP A 165 6.28 0.19 0.21
N ALA A 166 6.42 -0.50 -0.92
CA ALA A 166 6.22 -1.95 -1.04
C ALA A 166 7.35 -2.78 -0.43
N GLN A 167 8.57 -2.25 -0.46
CA GLN A 167 9.77 -3.00 -0.09
C GLN A 167 10.08 -2.94 1.41
N THR A 168 9.77 -1.83 2.08
CA THR A 168 10.10 -1.64 3.50
C THR A 168 9.12 -0.68 4.18
N ILE A 169 8.96 -0.83 5.49
CA ILE A 169 8.24 0.16 6.31
C ILE A 169 9.20 1.31 6.60
N ALA A 170 9.10 2.38 5.80
CA ALA A 170 9.91 3.57 5.99
C ALA A 170 9.34 4.47 7.11
N ILE A 171 10.09 4.60 8.21
CA ILE A 171 9.85 5.60 9.27
C ILE A 171 11.06 6.54 9.31
N GLN A 172 10.79 7.84 9.28
CA GLN A 172 11.77 8.91 9.43
C GLN A 172 11.80 9.35 10.90
N PRO A 173 12.83 9.01 11.69
CA PRO A 173 12.83 9.26 13.14
C PRO A 173 12.75 10.75 13.51
N ASP A 174 13.33 11.61 12.67
CA ASP A 174 13.31 13.08 12.80
C ASP A 174 11.91 13.70 12.65
N THR A 175 10.96 12.95 12.11
CA THR A 175 9.56 13.38 11.96
C THR A 175 8.64 12.91 13.09
N LEU A 176 9.19 12.25 14.11
CA LEU A 176 8.43 11.77 15.26
C LEU A 176 8.18 12.91 16.25
N THR A 177 6.93 13.06 16.68
CA THR A 177 6.59 13.93 17.80
C THR A 177 6.80 13.16 19.10
N ILE A 178 7.95 13.37 19.74
CA ILE A 178 8.26 12.76 21.04
C ILE A 178 7.80 13.71 22.14
N GLU A 179 6.90 13.22 22.98
CA GLU A 179 6.38 14.00 24.10
C GLU A 179 7.45 14.19 25.19
N PRO A 180 7.43 15.33 25.90
CA PRO A 180 8.41 15.57 26.94
C PRO A 180 8.15 14.67 28.17
N PRO A 181 9.19 14.28 28.94
CA PRO A 181 9.08 13.39 30.10
C PRO A 181 8.04 13.82 31.14
N GLU A 182 7.83 15.11 31.32
CA GLU A 182 6.83 15.74 32.18
C GLU A 182 5.41 15.29 31.80
N LYS A 183 5.13 15.20 30.49
CA LYS A 183 3.82 14.77 29.98
C LYS A 183 3.62 13.27 30.15
N ILE A 184 4.68 12.48 29.91
CA ILE A 184 4.65 11.04 30.16
C ILE A 184 4.40 10.77 31.64
N TRP A 185 5.11 11.48 32.52
CA TRP A 185 4.92 11.39 33.96
C TRP A 185 3.48 11.61 34.37
N LYS A 186 2.83 12.67 33.90
CA LYS A 186 1.42 12.98 34.24
C LYS A 186 0.45 11.89 33.81
N THR A 187 0.74 11.16 32.74
CA THR A 187 -0.09 10.04 32.28
C THR A 187 0.22 8.78 33.07
N PHE A 188 1.50 8.50 33.28
CA PHE A 188 2.02 7.36 34.03
C PHE A 188 1.62 7.38 35.52
N SER A 189 1.71 8.54 36.17
CA SER A 189 1.43 8.72 37.60
C SER A 189 -0.05 8.64 37.94
N LYS A 190 -0.95 8.72 36.95
CA LYS A 190 -2.41 8.58 37.15
C LYS A 190 -2.84 7.14 37.36
N GLY A 191 -2.04 6.17 36.91
CA GLY A 191 -2.27 4.74 37.16
C GLY A 191 -1.71 4.25 38.50
N ARG A 192 -1.35 5.19 39.39
CA ARG A 192 -0.74 4.94 40.69
C ARG A 192 -1.78 4.83 41.80
#